data_AF-A0A258S0H8-F1
#
_entry.id   AF-A0A258S0H8-F1
#
_cell.length_a   1.000
_cell.length_b   1.000
_cell.length_c   1.000
_cell.angle_alpha   90.00
_cell.angle_beta   90.00
_cell.angle_gamma   90.00
#
_symmetry.space_group_name_H-M   'P 1'
#
loop_
_entity.id
_entity.type
_entity.pdbx_description
1 polymer ?
#
loop_
_entity_poly.entity_id
_entity_poly.type
_entity_poly.pdbx_seq_one_letter_code
_entity_poly.pdbx_strand_id
1 'polypeptide(L)'
;MMVLDTHIWLWWVSGHNDALSPERLRLIETSDEVAVSAISCFEVAWLAQHGRIALPFELDVWFEKALAGSGVGLLPLTPRIAQLAVELPEHHRDPQDRIIIATALAHKATLMSLDAKFPLYADSKIIRREIPAQVVFEDDEILAFRDINPQAPIHILIIPKKPIATLNDVSAEDAPLIGRLFLVAKQLAAELGVAEAGYRTLFNCNPAGGQEVYHIHLHLLAGRQMTWPPG
;
A
#
# COMPACT_ATOMS: atom_id res chain seq x y z
N MET A 1 -11.90 -8.10 -3.99
CA MET A 1 -11.15 -9.02 -3.11
C MET A 1 -10.20 -8.23 -2.22
N MET A 2 -10.24 -8.51 -0.93
CA MET A 2 -9.31 -8.03 0.08
C MET A 2 -8.49 -9.20 0.61
N VAL A 3 -7.18 -9.03 0.71
CA VAL A 3 -6.30 -9.97 1.40
C VAL A 3 -6.01 -9.41 2.78
N LEU A 4 -6.21 -10.20 3.83
CA LEU A 4 -5.83 -9.82 5.19
C LEU A 4 -4.41 -10.29 5.48
N ASP A 5 -3.64 -9.48 6.21
CA ASP A 5 -2.45 -10.00 6.88
C ASP A 5 -2.83 -11.00 7.99
N THR A 6 -1.85 -11.73 8.52
CA THR A 6 -2.07 -12.77 9.52
C THR A 6 -2.66 -12.22 10.82
N HIS A 7 -2.24 -11.04 11.28
CA HIS A 7 -2.67 -10.46 12.55
C HIS A 7 -4.10 -9.90 12.46
N ILE A 8 -4.42 -9.18 11.38
CA ILE A 8 -5.77 -8.71 11.04
C ILE A 8 -6.71 -9.91 10.97
N TRP A 9 -6.33 -10.99 10.28
CA TRP A 9 -7.12 -12.20 10.22
C TRP A 9 -7.38 -12.81 11.60
N LEU A 10 -6.33 -12.97 12.41
CA LEU A 10 -6.43 -13.47 13.79
C LEU A 10 -7.39 -12.64 14.64
N TRP A 11 -7.25 -11.31 14.63
CA TRP A 11 -8.08 -10.42 15.44
C TRP A 11 -9.54 -10.44 15.00
N TRP A 12 -9.79 -10.37 13.70
CA TRP A 12 -11.14 -10.34 13.16
C TRP A 12 -11.89 -11.64 13.45
N VAL A 13 -11.29 -12.80 13.16
CA VAL A 13 -11.92 -14.11 13.41
C VAL A 13 -12.08 -14.40 14.90
N SER A 14 -11.14 -13.93 15.72
CA SER A 14 -11.20 -14.15 17.17
C SER A 14 -12.09 -13.13 17.90
N GLY A 15 -12.77 -12.22 17.18
CA GLY A 15 -13.62 -11.20 17.77
C GLY A 15 -12.88 -10.17 18.63
N HIS A 16 -11.56 -10.05 18.48
CA HIS A 16 -10.73 -9.05 19.17
C HIS A 16 -10.82 -7.72 18.43
N ASN A 17 -12.06 -7.25 18.24
CA ASN A 17 -12.39 -6.09 17.44
C ASN A 17 -11.85 -4.78 18.04
N ASP A 18 -11.49 -4.75 19.32
CA ASP A 18 -10.83 -3.59 19.94
C ASP A 18 -9.47 -3.26 19.28
N ALA A 19 -8.82 -4.25 18.67
CA ALA A 19 -7.58 -4.05 17.91
C ALA A 19 -7.82 -3.51 16.49
N LEU A 20 -9.06 -3.56 15.98
CA LEU A 20 -9.45 -3.13 14.64
C LEU A 20 -10.31 -1.87 14.75
N SER A 21 -9.94 -0.79 14.05
CA SER A 21 -10.78 0.41 14.04
C SER A 21 -12.16 0.08 13.42
N PRO A 22 -13.25 0.76 13.84
CA PRO A 22 -14.59 0.55 13.26
C PRO A 22 -14.63 0.72 11.73
N GLU A 23 -13.74 1.56 11.19
CA GLU A 23 -13.57 1.73 9.75
C GLU A 23 -13.01 0.49 9.07
N ARG A 24 -11.97 -0.14 9.65
CA ARG A 24 -11.37 -1.37 9.11
C ARG A 24 -12.35 -2.53 9.14
N LEU A 25 -13.09 -2.68 10.23
CA LEU A 25 -14.15 -3.69 10.33
C LEU A 25 -15.18 -3.51 9.22
N ARG A 26 -15.66 -2.28 9.01
CA ARG A 26 -16.57 -1.97 7.89
C ARG A 26 -15.96 -2.33 6.54
N LEU A 27 -14.69 -2.00 6.30
CA LEU A 27 -14.02 -2.35 5.04
C LEU A 27 -13.95 -3.86 4.81
N ILE A 28 -13.65 -4.67 5.83
CA ILE A 28 -13.65 -6.13 5.74
C ILE A 28 -15.08 -6.62 5.44
N GLU A 29 -16.07 -6.21 6.23
CA GLU A 29 -17.46 -6.67 6.15
C GLU A 29 -18.16 -6.28 4.84
N THR A 30 -17.78 -5.15 4.26
CA THR A 30 -18.34 -4.65 2.99
C THR A 30 -17.57 -5.14 1.76
N SER A 31 -16.47 -5.89 1.93
CA SER A 31 -15.70 -6.41 0.80
C SER A 31 -16.44 -7.56 0.13
N ASP A 32 -16.50 -7.55 -1.21
CA ASP A 32 -17.14 -8.63 -1.99
C ASP A 32 -16.52 -10.01 -1.73
N GLU A 33 -15.22 -10.04 -1.42
CA GLU A 33 -14.46 -11.25 -1.15
C GLU A 33 -13.30 -10.95 -0.20
N VAL A 34 -13.18 -11.73 0.87
CA VAL A 34 -12.10 -11.64 1.85
C VAL A 34 -11.30 -12.94 1.82
N ALA A 35 -9.97 -12.82 1.77
CA ALA A 35 -9.08 -13.97 1.69
C ALA A 35 -7.80 -13.78 2.50
N VAL A 36 -7.09 -14.88 2.73
CA VAL A 36 -5.74 -14.89 3.33
C VAL A 36 -4.77 -15.69 2.48
N SER A 37 -3.50 -15.35 2.58
CA SER A 37 -2.42 -16.14 1.97
C SER A 37 -2.23 -17.44 2.75
N ALA A 38 -1.97 -18.56 2.08
CA ALA A 38 -1.70 -19.84 2.74
C ALA A 38 -0.49 -19.80 3.70
N ILE A 39 0.45 -18.85 3.50
CA ILE A 39 1.55 -18.64 4.44
C ILE A 39 1.09 -18.14 5.81
N SER A 40 -0.06 -17.46 5.87
CA SER A 40 -0.65 -17.01 7.13
C SER A 40 -1.07 -18.19 8.01
N CYS A 41 -1.49 -19.32 7.43
CA CYS A 41 -1.72 -20.55 8.20
C CYS A 41 -0.43 -21.08 8.83
N PHE A 42 0.70 -21.05 8.09
CA PHE A 42 2.00 -21.40 8.65
C PHE A 42 2.38 -20.47 9.80
N GLU A 43 2.19 -19.17 9.64
CA GLU A 43 2.50 -18.19 10.69
C GLU A 43 1.64 -18.39 11.94
N VAL A 44 0.32 -18.60 11.79
CA VAL A 44 -0.58 -18.92 12.93
C VAL A 44 -0.09 -20.19 13.65
N ALA A 45 0.16 -21.27 12.91
CA ALA A 45 0.63 -22.52 13.48
C ALA A 45 1.97 -22.34 14.21
N TRP A 46 2.90 -21.59 13.61
CA TRP A 46 4.19 -21.27 14.20
C TRP A 46 4.03 -20.48 15.50
N LEU A 47 3.21 -19.43 15.51
CA LEU A 47 2.96 -18.61 16.69
C LEU A 47 2.31 -19.42 17.82
N ALA A 48 1.33 -20.27 17.50
CA ALA A 48 0.66 -21.13 18.47
C ALA A 48 1.64 -22.16 19.08
N GLN A 49 2.43 -22.83 18.24
CA GLN A 49 3.44 -23.82 18.67
C GLN A 49 4.48 -23.21 19.63
N HIS A 50 4.82 -21.94 19.44
CA HIS A 50 5.79 -21.22 20.28
C HIS A 50 5.13 -20.42 21.42
N GLY A 51 3.84 -20.62 21.69
CA GLY A 51 3.12 -19.96 22.79
C GLY A 51 3.01 -18.44 22.66
N ARG A 52 3.13 -17.90 21.44
CA ARG A 52 3.03 -16.46 21.15
C ARG A 52 1.58 -15.99 21.04
N ILE A 53 0.68 -16.92 20.69
CA ILE A 53 -0.77 -16.73 20.68
C ILE A 53 -1.43 -17.90 21.38
N ALA A 54 -2.62 -17.68 21.94
CA ALA A 54 -3.46 -18.72 22.51
C ALA A 54 -4.72 -18.87 21.65
N LEU A 55 -4.93 -20.07 21.09
CA LEU A 55 -6.12 -20.38 20.30
C LEU A 55 -7.21 -20.97 21.20
N PRO A 56 -8.50 -20.63 20.98
CA PRO A 56 -9.61 -21.17 21.77
C PRO A 56 -9.91 -22.65 21.49
N PHE A 57 -9.34 -23.21 20.42
CA PHE A 57 -9.52 -24.59 19.98
C PHE A 57 -8.17 -25.17 19.53
N GLU A 58 -8.14 -26.50 19.37
CA GLU A 58 -7.06 -27.19 18.66
C GLU A 58 -6.87 -26.62 17.24
N LEU A 59 -5.63 -26.63 16.77
CA LEU A 59 -5.21 -25.89 15.57
C LEU A 59 -6.04 -26.24 14.33
N ASP A 60 -6.27 -27.53 14.06
CA ASP A 60 -7.04 -27.98 12.89
C ASP A 60 -8.51 -27.49 12.96
N VAL A 61 -9.13 -27.59 14.14
CA VAL A 61 -10.50 -27.12 14.38
C VAL A 61 -10.57 -25.59 14.25
N TRP A 62 -9.53 -24.89 14.70
CA TRP A 62 -9.43 -23.45 14.55
C TRP A 62 -9.36 -23.06 13.07
N PHE A 63 -8.55 -23.73 12.25
CA PHE A 63 -8.45 -23.43 10.81
C PHE A 63 -9.76 -23.65 10.06
N GLU A 64 -10.47 -24.75 10.33
CA GLU A 64 -11.78 -25.00 9.71
C GLU A 64 -12.76 -23.85 9.99
N LYS A 65 -12.80 -23.39 11.24
CA LYS A 65 -13.66 -22.26 11.65
C LYS A 65 -13.19 -20.92 11.09
N ALA A 66 -11.88 -20.68 11.11
CA ALA A 66 -11.28 -19.42 10.69
C ALA A 66 -11.29 -19.20 9.18
N LEU A 67 -11.45 -20.26 8.38
CA LEU A 67 -11.58 -20.23 6.93
C LEU A 67 -13.03 -20.44 6.49
N ALA A 68 -13.47 -21.70 6.42
CA ALA A 68 -14.79 -22.04 5.90
C ALA A 68 -15.92 -21.50 6.80
N GLY A 69 -15.72 -21.49 8.12
CA GLY A 69 -16.70 -20.99 9.09
C GLY A 69 -16.89 -19.46 9.08
N SER A 70 -15.95 -18.70 8.53
CA SER A 70 -15.94 -17.22 8.49
C SER A 70 -16.13 -16.65 7.08
N GLY A 71 -16.21 -17.50 6.06
CA GLY A 71 -16.29 -17.08 4.66
C GLY A 71 -14.97 -16.56 4.09
N VAL A 72 -13.83 -16.83 4.75
CA VAL A 72 -12.51 -16.40 4.30
C VAL A 72 -11.94 -17.39 3.27
N GLY A 73 -11.62 -16.88 2.08
CA GLY A 73 -10.92 -17.65 1.06
C GLY A 73 -9.46 -17.92 1.42
N LEU A 74 -8.94 -19.08 1.00
CA LEU A 74 -7.53 -19.44 1.16
C LEU A 74 -6.80 -19.37 -0.18
N LEU A 75 -5.86 -18.44 -0.32
CA LEU A 75 -5.07 -18.26 -1.56
C LEU A 75 -3.79 -19.10 -1.51
N PRO A 76 -3.53 -19.98 -2.50
CA PRO A 76 -2.40 -20.88 -2.48
C PRO A 76 -1.06 -20.15 -2.74
N LEU A 77 0.03 -20.67 -2.16
CA LEU A 77 1.38 -20.26 -2.55
C LEU A 77 1.73 -20.88 -3.91
N THR A 78 1.72 -20.06 -4.96
CA THR A 78 2.09 -20.49 -6.32
C THR A 78 3.57 -20.18 -6.61
N PRO A 79 4.19 -20.82 -7.63
CA PRO A 79 5.54 -20.46 -8.07
C PRO A 79 5.70 -18.97 -8.41
N ARG A 80 4.65 -18.36 -8.99
CA ARG A 80 4.66 -16.94 -9.32
C ARG A 80 4.68 -16.07 -8.06
N ILE A 81 3.89 -16.41 -7.04
CA ILE A 81 3.89 -15.70 -5.74
C ILE A 81 5.25 -15.85 -5.05
N ALA A 82 5.82 -17.05 -5.06
CA ALA A 82 7.14 -17.30 -4.46
C ALA A 82 8.23 -16.46 -5.13
N GLN A 83 8.23 -16.38 -6.47
CA GLN A 83 9.16 -15.52 -7.22
C GLN A 83 8.93 -14.04 -6.89
N LEU A 84 7.68 -13.56 -6.96
CA LEU A 84 7.32 -12.19 -6.64
C LEU A 84 7.82 -11.80 -5.24
N ALA A 85 7.63 -12.64 -4.23
CA ALA A 85 8.03 -12.37 -2.86
C ALA A 85 9.53 -12.05 -2.72
N VAL A 86 10.39 -12.73 -3.49
CA VAL A 86 11.85 -12.50 -3.49
C VAL A 86 12.23 -11.27 -4.32
N GLU A 87 11.47 -10.95 -5.37
CA GLU A 87 11.69 -9.77 -6.20
C GLU A 87 11.29 -8.46 -5.50
N LEU A 88 10.41 -8.51 -4.50
CA LEU A 88 9.98 -7.34 -3.75
C LEU A 88 11.18 -6.59 -3.11
N PRO A 89 11.13 -5.25 -3.00
CA PRO A 89 12.10 -4.48 -2.22
C PRO A 89 12.24 -5.00 -0.79
N GLU A 90 13.43 -4.88 -0.20
CA GLU A 90 13.74 -5.44 1.12
C GLU A 90 13.26 -4.57 2.30
N HIS A 91 11.95 -4.27 2.40
CA HIS A 91 11.42 -3.56 3.58
C HIS A 91 11.10 -4.52 4.75
N HIS A 92 10.81 -5.79 4.45
CA HIS A 92 10.62 -6.89 5.40
C HIS A 92 11.80 -7.86 5.32
N ARG A 93 12.23 -8.34 6.50
CA ARG A 93 13.29 -9.37 6.62
C ARG A 93 12.71 -10.77 6.66
N ASP A 94 11.51 -10.92 7.20
CA ASP A 94 10.83 -12.20 7.28
C ASP A 94 10.19 -12.54 5.91
N PRO A 95 10.22 -13.82 5.52
CA PRO A 95 9.61 -14.26 4.27
C PRO A 95 8.08 -14.28 4.30
N GLN A 96 7.45 -14.37 5.48
CA GLN A 96 6.00 -14.47 5.62
C GLN A 96 5.29 -13.22 5.10
N ASP A 97 5.68 -12.04 5.58
CA ASP A 97 5.12 -10.75 5.17
C ASP A 97 5.32 -10.52 3.68
N ARG A 98 6.51 -10.85 3.17
CA ARG A 98 6.83 -10.75 1.73
C ARG A 98 5.92 -11.65 0.90
N ILE A 99 5.62 -12.85 1.36
CA ILE A 99 4.71 -13.77 0.67
C ILE A 99 3.27 -13.27 0.75
N ILE A 100 2.81 -12.72 1.88
CA ILE A 100 1.47 -12.12 2.00
C ILE A 100 1.31 -10.97 1.00
N ILE A 101 2.28 -10.07 0.95
CA ILE A 101 2.31 -8.94 0.00
C ILE A 101 2.32 -9.46 -1.44
N ALA A 102 3.18 -10.42 -1.75
CA ALA A 102 3.25 -11.03 -3.08
C ALA A 102 1.93 -11.72 -3.48
N THR A 103 1.22 -12.34 -2.54
CA THR A 103 -0.10 -12.93 -2.76
C THR A 103 -1.13 -11.86 -3.13
N ALA A 104 -1.26 -10.81 -2.32
CA ALA A 104 -2.19 -9.70 -2.61
C ALA A 104 -1.91 -9.09 -3.99
N LEU A 105 -0.62 -8.89 -4.28
CA LEU A 105 -0.13 -8.37 -5.54
C LEU A 105 -0.40 -9.28 -6.75
N ALA A 106 -0.23 -10.60 -6.61
CA ALA A 106 -0.49 -11.56 -7.68
C ALA A 106 -1.99 -11.63 -8.04
N HIS A 107 -2.85 -11.42 -7.04
CA HIS A 107 -4.30 -11.43 -7.19
C HIS A 107 -4.91 -10.05 -7.49
N LYS A 108 -4.08 -8.99 -7.58
CA LYS A 108 -4.55 -7.59 -7.71
C LYS A 108 -5.56 -7.21 -6.61
N ALA A 109 -5.34 -7.74 -5.40
CA ALA A 109 -6.20 -7.53 -4.25
C ALA A 109 -5.68 -6.38 -3.38
N THR A 110 -6.59 -5.72 -2.68
CA THR A 110 -6.24 -4.76 -1.63
C THR A 110 -5.71 -5.52 -0.42
N LEU A 111 -4.51 -5.19 0.06
CA LEU A 111 -3.96 -5.77 1.28
C LEU A 111 -4.38 -4.94 2.50
N MET A 112 -5.01 -5.58 3.48
CA MET A 112 -5.31 -4.96 4.77
C MET A 112 -4.26 -5.35 5.80
N SER A 113 -3.56 -4.34 6.34
CA SER A 113 -2.56 -4.52 7.38
C SER A 113 -2.45 -3.30 8.29
N LEU A 114 -1.89 -3.51 9.49
CA LEU A 114 -1.42 -2.44 10.36
C LEU A 114 0.06 -2.08 10.15
N ASP A 115 0.80 -2.82 9.32
CA ASP A 115 2.21 -2.56 9.07
C ASP A 115 2.39 -1.34 8.16
N ALA A 116 3.06 -0.31 8.69
CA ALA A 116 3.34 0.93 7.98
C ALA A 116 4.26 0.77 6.76
N LYS A 117 4.94 -0.38 6.63
CA LYS A 117 5.84 -0.67 5.50
C LYS A 117 5.13 -1.30 4.31
N PHE A 118 3.93 -1.87 4.47
CA PHE A 118 3.23 -2.54 3.36
C PHE A 118 2.91 -1.62 2.17
N PRO A 119 2.56 -0.34 2.38
CA PRO A 119 2.33 0.56 1.26
C PRO A 119 3.57 0.85 0.40
N LEU A 120 4.80 0.66 0.91
CA LEU A 120 6.07 0.86 0.14
C LEU A 120 6.17 -0.07 -1.10
N TYR A 121 5.43 -1.17 -1.11
CA TYR A 121 5.51 -2.18 -2.16
C TYR A 121 4.63 -1.85 -3.39
N ALA A 122 3.67 -0.92 -3.27
CA ALA A 122 2.78 -0.54 -4.36
C ALA A 122 3.50 0.30 -5.44
N ASP A 123 4.28 1.30 -5.03
CA ASP A 123 4.99 2.19 -5.97
C ASP A 123 6.17 1.50 -6.67
N SER A 124 6.77 0.53 -5.99
CA SER A 124 7.84 -0.29 -6.56
C SER A 124 7.43 -0.99 -7.85
N LYS A 125 6.15 -1.30 -8.03
CA LYS A 125 5.62 -1.88 -9.28
C LYS A 125 5.35 -0.86 -10.36
N ILE A 126 4.93 0.35 -10.00
CA ILE A 126 4.76 1.44 -10.97
C ILE A 126 6.14 1.82 -11.52
N ILE A 127 7.15 1.89 -10.64
CA ILE A 127 8.56 2.09 -11.01
C ILE A 127 9.08 0.98 -11.91
N ARG A 128 8.73 -0.29 -11.63
CA ARG A 128 9.11 -1.45 -12.44
C ARG A 128 8.22 -1.72 -13.65
N ARG A 129 7.21 -0.86 -13.91
CA ARG A 129 6.20 -1.00 -14.98
C ARG A 129 5.39 -2.31 -14.93
N GLU A 130 5.29 -2.92 -13.76
CA GLU A 130 4.53 -4.16 -13.54
C GLU A 130 3.02 -3.91 -13.41
N ILE A 131 2.62 -2.67 -13.09
CA ILE A 131 1.23 -2.20 -13.10
C ILE A 131 1.13 -1.09 -14.15
N PRO A 132 0.10 -1.12 -15.03
CA PRO A 132 -0.10 -0.05 -15.99
C PRO A 132 -0.41 1.26 -15.25
N ALA A 133 0.46 2.24 -15.43
CA ALA A 133 0.23 3.62 -15.01
C ALA A 133 0.30 4.52 -16.24
N GLN A 134 -0.49 5.59 -16.26
CA GLN A 134 -0.38 6.60 -17.30
C GLN A 134 0.80 7.51 -16.99
N VAL A 135 2.00 7.03 -17.33
CA VAL A 135 3.26 7.76 -17.15
C VAL A 135 3.27 9.02 -18.02
N VAL A 136 3.59 10.15 -17.41
CA VAL A 136 3.68 11.47 -18.05
C VAL A 136 5.10 12.03 -18.02
N PHE A 137 5.97 11.53 -17.13
CA PHE A 137 7.39 11.85 -17.09
C PHE A 137 8.15 10.68 -16.48
N GLU A 138 9.35 10.40 -16.98
CA GLU A 138 10.26 9.44 -16.36
C GLU A 138 11.71 9.79 -16.71
N ASP A 139 12.58 9.75 -15.70
CA ASP A 139 14.04 9.76 -15.86
C ASP A 139 14.72 8.80 -14.88
N ASP A 140 16.04 8.93 -14.68
CA ASP A 140 16.82 8.04 -13.82
C ASP A 140 16.46 8.12 -12.33
N GLU A 141 15.91 9.25 -11.86
CA GLU A 141 15.63 9.48 -10.44
C GLU A 141 14.16 9.70 -10.13
N ILE A 142 13.33 10.05 -11.11
CA ILE A 142 11.93 10.49 -10.92
C ILE A 142 11.00 9.77 -11.88
N LEU A 143 9.80 9.46 -11.41
CA LEU A 143 8.68 8.99 -12.20
C LEU A 143 7.45 9.85 -11.89
N ALA A 144 6.71 10.26 -12.91
CA ALA A 144 5.42 10.91 -12.75
C ALA A 144 4.34 10.23 -13.57
N PHE A 145 3.17 10.05 -12.96
CA PHE A 145 2.03 9.38 -13.58
C PHE A 145 0.72 9.99 -13.08
N ARG A 146 -0.36 9.80 -13.86
CA ARG A 146 -1.68 10.25 -13.44
C ARG A 146 -2.21 9.42 -12.28
N ASP A 147 -2.79 10.12 -11.31
CA ASP A 147 -3.49 9.48 -10.20
C ASP A 147 -4.73 8.70 -10.71
N ILE A 148 -4.97 7.52 -10.17
CA ILE A 148 -6.12 6.68 -10.52
C ILE A 148 -7.44 7.21 -9.94
N ASN A 149 -7.36 7.98 -8.86
CA ASN A 149 -8.49 8.63 -8.17
C ASN A 149 -8.29 10.17 -8.14
N PRO A 150 -8.40 10.85 -9.30
CA PRO A 150 -8.04 12.25 -9.44
C PRO A 150 -8.92 13.21 -8.62
N GLN A 151 -8.31 14.08 -7.80
CA GLN A 151 -9.00 15.12 -7.01
C GLN A 151 -9.14 16.47 -7.74
N ALA A 152 -8.64 16.53 -8.97
CA ALA A 152 -8.75 17.64 -9.89
C ALA A 152 -8.64 17.11 -11.33
N PRO A 153 -9.11 17.85 -12.35
CA PRO A 153 -9.02 17.40 -13.76
C PRO A 153 -7.61 17.01 -14.20
N ILE A 154 -6.60 17.66 -13.63
CA ILE A 154 -5.21 17.21 -13.68
C ILE A 154 -4.79 16.86 -12.26
N HIS A 155 -4.55 15.57 -12.00
CA HIS A 155 -3.96 15.06 -10.78
C HIS A 155 -2.82 14.10 -11.15
N ILE A 156 -1.58 14.52 -10.88
CA ILE A 156 -0.36 13.76 -11.18
C ILE A 156 0.39 13.54 -9.88
N LEU A 157 0.90 12.34 -9.69
CA LEU A 157 1.83 11.99 -8.62
C LEU A 157 3.24 11.97 -9.19
N ILE A 158 4.15 12.71 -8.55
CA ILE A 158 5.57 12.78 -8.92
C ILE A 158 6.36 12.17 -7.79
N ILE A 159 7.02 11.05 -8.05
CA ILE A 159 7.71 10.24 -7.04
C ILE A 159 9.19 10.12 -7.35
N PRO A 160 10.08 10.09 -6.35
CA PRO A 160 11.44 9.64 -6.55
C PRO A 160 11.45 8.13 -6.80
N LYS A 161 12.42 7.63 -7.56
CA LYS A 161 12.69 6.19 -7.66
C LYS A 161 13.39 5.67 -6.40
N LYS A 162 14.08 6.54 -5.65
CA LYS A 162 14.60 6.24 -4.31
C LYS A 162 13.43 5.98 -3.35
N PRO A 163 13.43 4.88 -2.58
CA PRO A 163 12.36 4.57 -1.64
C PRO A 163 12.49 5.42 -0.37
N ILE A 164 11.71 6.50 -0.29
CA ILE A 164 11.59 7.35 0.91
C ILE A 164 10.15 7.25 1.37
N ALA A 165 9.91 6.76 2.59
CA ALA A 165 8.56 6.39 3.03
C ALA A 165 7.67 7.61 3.33
N THR A 166 8.18 8.54 4.12
CA THR A 166 7.46 9.76 4.54
C THR A 166 8.35 10.99 4.40
N LEU A 167 7.77 12.18 4.49
CA LEU A 167 8.55 13.42 4.58
C LEU A 167 9.48 13.46 5.79
N ASN A 168 9.18 12.70 6.85
CA ASN A 168 10.06 12.62 8.03
C ASN A 168 11.33 11.81 7.77
N ASP A 169 11.35 10.99 6.72
CA ASP A 169 12.49 10.14 6.35
C ASP A 169 13.43 10.83 5.35
N VAL A 170 13.12 12.06 4.94
CA VAL A 170 13.96 12.87 4.06
C VAL A 170 15.18 13.34 4.83
N SER A 171 16.37 12.97 4.34
CA SER A 171 17.64 13.42 4.91
C SER A 171 18.14 14.72 4.24
N ALA A 172 19.18 15.34 4.82
CA ALA A 172 19.82 16.51 4.20
C ALA A 172 20.42 16.19 2.81
N GLU A 173 20.82 14.94 2.57
CA GLU A 173 21.36 14.48 1.29
C GLU A 173 20.28 14.37 0.21
N ASP A 174 19.01 14.24 0.61
CA ASP A 174 17.87 14.14 -0.30
C ASP A 174 17.39 15.51 -0.81
N ALA A 175 17.86 16.62 -0.23
CA ALA A 175 17.41 17.96 -0.58
C ALA A 175 17.46 18.26 -2.10
N PRO A 176 18.51 17.88 -2.85
CA PRO A 176 18.51 18.03 -4.30
C PRO A 176 17.40 17.22 -4.98
N LEU A 177 17.20 15.96 -4.59
CA LEU A 177 16.17 15.07 -5.14
C LEU A 177 14.76 15.62 -4.89
N ILE A 178 14.49 16.10 -3.67
CA ILE A 178 13.21 16.74 -3.32
C ILE A 178 13.00 18.01 -4.16
N GLY A 179 14.04 18.83 -4.34
CA GLY A 179 13.99 20.00 -5.22
C GLY A 179 13.66 19.63 -6.67
N ARG A 180 14.22 18.52 -7.18
CA ARG A 180 13.94 18.02 -8.52
C ARG A 180 12.46 17.65 -8.71
N LEU A 181 11.76 17.12 -7.69
CA LEU A 181 10.32 16.83 -7.78
C LEU A 181 9.50 18.09 -8.14
N PHE A 182 9.82 19.23 -7.52
CA PHE A 182 9.16 20.52 -7.84
C PHE A 182 9.53 21.06 -9.22
N LEU A 183 10.77 20.83 -9.68
CA LEU A 183 11.18 21.22 -11.03
C LEU A 183 10.40 20.42 -12.09
N VAL A 184 10.21 19.11 -11.86
CA VAL A 184 9.37 18.26 -12.71
C VAL A 184 7.91 18.71 -12.66
N ALA A 185 7.38 19.06 -11.48
CA ALA A 185 6.03 19.60 -11.36
C ALA A 185 5.83 20.89 -12.19
N LYS A 186 6.79 21.82 -12.10
CA LYS A 186 6.81 23.05 -12.88
C LYS A 186 6.84 22.77 -14.39
N GLN A 187 7.68 21.84 -14.82
CA GLN A 187 7.78 21.43 -16.22
C GLN A 187 6.44 20.88 -16.72
N LEU A 188 5.88 19.90 -16.01
CA LEU A 188 4.60 19.27 -16.36
C LEU A 188 3.45 20.29 -16.39
N ALA A 189 3.41 21.23 -15.45
CA ALA A 189 2.41 22.29 -15.45
C ALA A 189 2.50 23.20 -16.69
N ALA A 190 3.70 23.48 -17.18
CA ALA A 190 3.90 24.23 -18.41
C ALA A 190 3.48 23.42 -19.65
N GLU A 191 3.90 22.16 -19.74
CA GLU A 191 3.55 21.25 -20.84
C GLU A 191 2.04 21.00 -20.95
N LEU A 192 1.34 20.96 -19.82
CA LEU A 192 -0.11 20.77 -19.74
C LEU A 192 -0.90 22.08 -19.91
N GLY A 193 -0.23 23.23 -20.09
CA GLY A 193 -0.88 24.51 -20.31
C GLY A 193 -1.59 25.09 -19.08
N VAL A 194 -1.21 24.67 -17.86
CA VAL A 194 -1.83 25.11 -16.60
C VAL A 194 -0.93 26.02 -15.76
N ALA A 195 0.30 26.29 -16.20
CA ALA A 195 1.24 27.13 -15.46
C ALA A 195 0.70 28.53 -15.15
N GLU A 196 0.12 29.21 -16.14
CA GLU A 196 -0.40 30.58 -15.99
C GLU A 196 -1.71 30.65 -15.21
N ALA A 197 -2.59 29.65 -15.37
CA ALA A 197 -3.83 29.54 -14.61
C ALA A 197 -3.58 29.17 -13.14
N GLY A 198 -2.43 28.56 -12.86
CA GLY A 198 -2.01 28.12 -11.54
C GLY A 198 -2.34 26.65 -11.25
N TYR A 199 -1.63 26.12 -10.26
CA TYR A 199 -1.74 24.75 -9.78
C TYR A 199 -1.35 24.69 -8.30
N ARG A 200 -1.71 23.60 -7.62
CA ARG A 200 -1.30 23.33 -6.24
C ARG A 200 -0.39 22.11 -6.20
N THR A 201 0.72 22.24 -5.48
CA THR A 201 1.55 21.13 -5.08
C THR A 201 1.49 20.89 -3.58
N LEU A 202 1.44 19.63 -3.16
CA LEU A 202 1.47 19.27 -1.74
C LEU A 202 2.09 17.88 -1.53
N PHE A 203 2.53 17.65 -0.31
CA PHE A 203 2.88 16.34 0.23
C PHE A 203 1.98 16.07 1.43
N ASN A 204 1.49 14.84 1.52
CA ASN A 204 0.88 14.34 2.74
C ASN A 204 1.94 13.62 3.57
N CYS A 205 1.88 13.77 4.89
CA CYS A 205 2.78 13.07 5.81
C CYS A 205 1.97 12.44 6.94
N ASN A 206 2.10 11.11 7.08
CA ASN A 206 1.43 10.31 8.10
C ASN A 206 -0.12 10.41 8.07
N PRO A 207 -0.85 9.68 8.94
CA PRO A 207 -2.31 9.62 8.86
C PRO A 207 -3.02 10.97 9.00
N ALA A 208 -2.53 11.84 9.91
CA ALA A 208 -3.14 13.16 10.12
C ALA A 208 -2.95 14.12 8.92
N GLY A 209 -1.92 13.87 8.10
CA GLY A 209 -1.71 14.58 6.84
C GLY A 209 -2.45 13.95 5.67
N GLY A 210 -3.17 12.83 5.85
CA GLY A 210 -3.85 12.13 4.76
C GLY A 210 -2.92 11.31 3.86
N GLN A 211 -1.80 10.81 4.37
CA GLN A 211 -0.90 9.95 3.59
C GLN A 211 -1.44 8.52 3.54
N GLU A 212 -1.84 8.07 2.36
CA GLU A 212 -2.34 6.71 2.13
C GLU A 212 -1.24 5.74 1.67
N VAL A 213 -0.28 6.24 0.89
CA VAL A 213 0.84 5.46 0.38
C VAL A 213 2.16 5.94 0.98
N TYR A 214 2.91 5.03 1.59
CA TYR A 214 4.18 5.29 2.27
C TYR A 214 5.35 5.24 1.29
N HIS A 215 5.28 6.05 0.25
CA HIS A 215 6.40 6.46 -0.58
C HIS A 215 6.13 7.91 -0.91
N ILE A 216 7.07 8.83 -0.69
CA ILE A 216 6.78 10.26 -0.86
C ILE A 216 6.34 10.55 -2.30
N HIS A 217 5.25 11.28 -2.44
CA HIS A 217 4.73 11.68 -3.74
C HIS A 217 4.29 13.13 -3.69
N LEU A 218 4.85 13.94 -4.58
CA LEU A 218 4.43 15.31 -4.78
C LEU A 218 3.17 15.28 -5.64
N HIS A 219 2.04 15.68 -5.06
CA HIS A 219 0.82 15.87 -5.82
C HIS A 219 0.97 17.12 -6.69
N LEU A 220 0.53 17.04 -7.94
CA LEU A 220 0.32 18.18 -8.84
C LEU A 220 -1.17 18.22 -9.21
N LEU A 221 -1.89 19.21 -8.67
CA LEU A 221 -3.33 19.40 -8.83
C LEU A 221 -3.60 20.66 -9.66
N ALA A 222 -4.31 20.52 -10.78
CA ALA A 222 -4.65 21.63 -11.68
C ALA A 222 -5.96 21.42 -12.45
N GLY A 223 -6.34 22.40 -13.27
CA GLY A 223 -7.52 22.34 -14.13
C GLY A 223 -8.84 22.73 -13.45
N ARG A 224 -8.80 23.21 -12.20
CA ARG A 224 -9.92 23.85 -11.50
C ARG A 224 -9.40 24.88 -10.49
N GLN A 225 -10.27 25.76 -10.01
CA GLN A 225 -9.96 26.64 -8.88
C GLN A 225 -9.68 25.79 -7.63
N MET A 226 -8.53 26.03 -6.99
CA MET A 226 -8.19 25.42 -5.71
C MET A 226 -8.77 26.26 -4.57
N THR A 227 -9.38 25.59 -3.58
CA THR A 227 -10.03 26.22 -2.42
C THR A 227 -9.07 26.38 -1.24
N TRP A 228 -9.46 27.18 -0.25
CA TRP A 228 -8.78 27.33 1.02
C TRP A 228 -9.80 27.12 2.17
N PRO A 229 -9.50 26.33 3.22
CA PRO A 229 -8.22 25.67 3.52
C PRO A 229 -7.84 24.55 2.53
N PRO A 230 -6.55 24.12 2.47
CA PRO A 230 -6.02 23.16 1.51
C PRO A 230 -6.11 21.72 2.05
N GLY A 231 -7.31 21.34 2.45
CA GLY A 231 -7.63 20.13 3.20
C GLY A 231 -8.93 20.37 3.94
#